data_AF-A0A822FXJ6-F1
#
_entry.id   AF-A0A822FXJ6-F1
#
_cell.length_a   1.000
_cell.length_b   1.000
_cell.length_c   1.000
_cell.angle_alpha   90.00
_cell.angle_beta   90.00
_cell.angle_gamma   90.00
#
_symmetry.space_group_name_H-M   'P 1'
#
loop_
_entity.id
_entity.type
_entity.pdbx_description
1 polymer ?
#
loop_
_entity_poly.entity_id
_entity_poly.type
_entity_poly.pdbx_seq_one_letter_code
_entity_poly.pdbx_strand_id
1 'polypeptide(L)'
;KLSLIVIKILLLVGFIIFFGFAMSEKYGTPAFPIRGNVFYGNQGFAMFILVACAVFIAAWEIILRSSLVRLIQFISRANRNRPAWIRISKLLKRVAHILVFLAVALYVGLTVAQPRNLVSLIGIFALIILGTLGSKYPHQIRWKTVLYSFILQFLLAVFVIRVDAGFELFEFLGQEVTKFINNADAGAKFVFGETFEQHFYVFKITSIIIFLGSVINVLYYYGVMQYVIGKLAWLMQKCLNTTAAEVCIHILYIWG
;
A
#
# COMPACT_ATOMS: atom_id res chain seq x y z
N LYS A 1 19.08 -27.99 -2.79
CA LYS A 1 18.63 -26.79 -2.04
C LYS A 1 19.71 -25.70 -1.96
N LEU A 2 20.97 -26.04 -1.63
CA LEU A 2 22.08 -25.07 -1.59
C LEU A 2 22.40 -24.45 -2.97
N SER A 3 22.45 -25.26 -4.03
CA SER A 3 22.71 -24.80 -5.41
C SER A 3 21.67 -23.78 -5.91
N LEU A 4 20.39 -23.99 -5.62
CA LEU A 4 19.31 -23.08 -6.00
C LEU A 4 19.41 -21.72 -5.31
N ILE A 5 19.86 -21.68 -4.05
CA ILE A 5 20.05 -20.44 -3.30
C ILE A 5 21.23 -19.65 -3.88
N VAL A 6 22.33 -20.35 -4.19
CA VAL A 6 23.51 -19.73 -4.83
C VAL A 6 23.15 -19.13 -6.19
N ILE A 7 22.37 -19.84 -7.02
CA ILE A 7 21.90 -19.33 -8.32
C ILE A 7 21.03 -18.07 -8.14
N LYS A 8 20.11 -18.07 -7.17
CA LYS A 8 19.27 -16.89 -6.90
C LYS A 8 20.07 -15.69 -6.42
N ILE A 9 21.07 -15.91 -5.57
CA ILE A 9 21.97 -14.85 -5.11
C ILE A 9 22.78 -14.30 -6.28
N LEU A 10 23.31 -15.17 -7.14
CA LEU A 10 24.09 -14.77 -8.30
C LEU A 10 23.26 -13.98 -9.32
N LEU A 11 22.01 -14.38 -9.55
CA LEU A 11 21.05 -13.63 -10.37
C LEU A 11 20.71 -12.26 -9.75
N LEU A 12 20.51 -12.20 -8.43
CA LEU A 12 20.22 -10.94 -7.73
C LEU A 12 21.41 -9.97 -7.80
N VAL A 13 22.63 -10.47 -7.61
CA VAL A 13 23.86 -9.68 -7.74
C VAL A 13 24.03 -9.19 -9.18
N GLY A 14 23.84 -10.07 -10.17
CA GLY A 14 23.86 -9.69 -11.58
C GLY A 14 22.84 -8.62 -11.94
N PHE A 15 21.61 -8.73 -11.39
CA PHE A 15 20.57 -7.72 -11.55
C PHE A 15 20.96 -6.37 -10.93
N ILE A 16 21.54 -6.35 -9.74
CA ILE A 16 22.01 -5.12 -9.08
C ILE A 16 23.11 -4.44 -9.90
N ILE A 17 24.06 -5.21 -10.42
CA ILE A 17 25.16 -4.69 -11.26
C ILE A 17 24.61 -4.11 -12.56
N PHE A 18 23.75 -4.85 -13.26
CA PHE A 18 23.11 -4.38 -14.49
C PHE A 18 22.28 -3.11 -14.25
N PHE A 19 21.51 -3.08 -13.15
CA PHE A 19 20.71 -1.93 -12.79
C PHE A 19 21.57 -0.71 -12.46
N GLY A 20 22.67 -0.90 -11.72
CA GLY A 20 23.64 0.17 -11.42
C GLY A 20 24.30 0.73 -12.69
N PHE A 21 24.62 -0.14 -13.65
CA PHE A 21 25.16 0.26 -14.95
C PHE A 21 24.15 1.04 -15.78
N ALA A 22 22.92 0.53 -15.91
CA ALA A 22 21.83 1.20 -16.63
C ALA A 22 21.48 2.57 -16.02
N MET A 23 21.54 2.68 -14.69
CA MET A 23 21.38 3.95 -13.97
C MET A 23 22.51 4.93 -14.27
N SER A 24 23.76 4.45 -14.31
CA SER A 24 24.93 5.28 -14.62
C SER A 24 24.93 5.78 -16.07
N GLU A 25 24.49 4.96 -17.03
CA GLU A 25 24.52 5.29 -18.46
C GLU A 25 23.37 6.24 -18.83
N LYS A 26 22.17 6.04 -18.26
CA LYS A 26 20.96 6.79 -18.63
C LYS A 26 20.75 8.06 -17.80
N TYR A 27 21.33 8.16 -16.61
CA TYR A 27 21.14 9.28 -15.67
C TYR A 27 22.46 9.90 -15.15
N GLY A 28 23.60 9.62 -15.79
CA GLY A 28 24.95 9.95 -15.33
C GLY A 28 25.46 11.38 -15.53
N THR A 29 24.62 12.42 -15.59
CA THR A 29 25.09 13.83 -15.64
C THR A 29 24.90 14.57 -14.31
N PRO A 30 25.76 15.56 -13.98
CA PRO A 30 25.83 16.14 -12.65
C PRO A 30 24.76 17.21 -12.48
N ALA A 31 23.53 16.79 -12.26
CA ALA A 31 22.53 17.62 -11.62
C ALA A 31 21.57 16.68 -10.89
N PHE A 32 21.97 16.28 -9.68
CA PHE A 32 20.99 16.13 -8.61
C PHE A 32 20.79 17.53 -8.04
N PRO A 33 19.93 18.41 -8.61
CA PRO A 33 19.57 19.61 -7.88
C PRO A 33 18.79 19.12 -6.67
N ILE A 34 19.45 19.10 -5.50
CA ILE A 34 18.78 18.95 -4.18
C ILE A 34 17.92 20.21 -3.88
N ARG A 35 17.70 21.06 -4.89
CA ARG A 35 16.72 22.15 -4.91
C ARG A 35 15.70 21.87 -6.02
N GLY A 36 14.66 21.12 -5.65
CA GLY A 36 13.52 20.75 -6.50
C GLY A 36 12.83 19.51 -5.94
N ASN A 37 11.51 19.41 -6.13
CA ASN A 37 10.65 18.34 -5.61
C ASN A 37 11.24 16.94 -5.88
N VAL A 38 11.33 16.10 -4.85
CA VAL A 38 12.08 14.82 -4.84
C VAL A 38 11.60 13.83 -5.91
N PHE A 39 10.34 13.96 -6.34
CA PHE A 39 9.71 13.09 -7.34
C PHE A 39 9.61 13.71 -8.74
N TYR A 40 9.69 15.04 -8.86
CA TYR A 40 9.55 15.75 -10.14
C TYR A 40 10.92 16.05 -10.75
N GLY A 41 11.25 15.34 -11.84
CA GLY A 41 12.42 15.62 -12.67
C GLY A 41 13.57 14.62 -12.57
N ASN A 42 13.50 13.63 -11.67
CA ASN A 42 14.57 12.65 -11.48
C ASN A 42 14.05 11.21 -11.60
N GLN A 43 13.57 10.84 -12.80
CA GLN A 43 13.03 9.50 -13.11
C GLN A 43 14.00 8.37 -12.69
N GLY A 44 15.31 8.62 -12.77
CA GLY A 44 16.33 7.69 -12.29
C GLY A 44 16.28 7.48 -10.78
N PHE A 45 16.10 8.53 -9.98
CA PHE A 45 15.98 8.42 -8.52
C PHE A 45 14.72 7.66 -8.09
N ALA A 46 13.60 7.87 -8.79
CA ALA A 46 12.37 7.14 -8.53
C ALA A 46 12.48 5.65 -8.90
N MET A 47 13.10 5.32 -10.05
CA MET A 47 13.42 3.93 -10.41
C MET A 47 14.40 3.29 -9.42
N PHE A 48 15.40 4.04 -8.95
CA PHE A 48 16.33 3.59 -7.93
C PHE A 48 15.63 3.28 -6.61
N ILE A 49 14.73 4.16 -6.13
CA ILE A 49 13.92 3.90 -4.92
C ILE A 49 13.01 2.69 -5.12
N LEU A 50 12.34 2.56 -6.27
CA LEU A 50 11.44 1.44 -6.53
C LEU A 50 12.21 0.11 -6.56
N VAL A 51 13.36 0.07 -7.24
CA VAL A 51 14.19 -1.13 -7.31
C VAL A 51 14.86 -1.41 -5.97
N ALA A 52 15.34 -0.40 -5.25
CA ALA A 52 15.87 -0.55 -3.90
C ALA A 52 14.79 -1.07 -2.93
N CYS A 53 13.56 -0.57 -3.01
CA CYS A 53 12.43 -1.08 -2.24
C CYS A 53 12.07 -2.51 -2.63
N ALA A 54 12.04 -2.85 -3.93
CA ALA A 54 11.75 -4.19 -4.41
C ALA A 54 12.82 -5.21 -3.98
N VAL A 55 14.10 -4.85 -4.14
CA VAL A 55 15.25 -5.65 -3.70
C VAL A 55 15.29 -5.73 -2.18
N PHE A 56 15.00 -4.66 -1.46
CA PHE A 56 14.89 -4.66 0.00
C PHE A 56 13.75 -5.56 0.47
N ILE A 57 12.57 -5.49 -0.16
CA ILE A 57 11.43 -6.37 0.12
C ILE A 57 11.81 -7.84 -0.13
N ALA A 58 12.41 -8.14 -1.28
CA ALA A 58 12.82 -9.49 -1.63
C ALA A 58 13.93 -10.03 -0.70
N ALA A 59 14.93 -9.20 -0.36
CA ALA A 59 16.00 -9.53 0.55
C ALA A 59 15.48 -9.71 1.99
N TRP A 60 14.56 -8.84 2.41
CA TRP A 60 13.87 -8.91 3.69
C TRP A 60 13.04 -10.20 3.80
N GLU A 61 12.34 -10.62 2.75
CA GLU A 61 11.63 -11.90 2.72
C GLU A 61 12.55 -13.13 2.87
N ILE A 62 13.71 -13.13 2.20
CA ILE A 62 14.66 -14.25 2.19
C ILE A 62 15.43 -14.34 3.52
N ILE A 63 15.93 -13.22 4.03
CA ILE A 63 16.79 -13.17 5.23
C ILE A 63 15.93 -13.31 6.50
N LEU A 64 14.80 -12.61 6.55
CA LEU A 64 14.01 -12.48 7.77
C LEU A 64 13.17 -13.73 8.06
N ARG A 65 12.68 -14.49 7.05
CA ARG A 65 12.00 -15.78 7.29
C ARG A 65 12.89 -16.81 7.99
N SER A 66 14.21 -16.79 7.73
CA SER A 66 15.14 -17.76 8.32
C SER A 66 15.68 -17.33 9.69
N SER A 67 15.79 -16.02 9.93
CA SER A 67 16.38 -15.45 11.15
C SER A 67 15.33 -15.04 12.18
N LEU A 68 14.19 -14.45 11.79
CA LEU A 68 13.14 -14.08 12.76
C LEU A 68 12.45 -15.30 13.36
N VAL A 69 12.26 -16.41 12.66
CA VAL A 69 11.67 -17.61 13.29
C VAL A 69 12.59 -18.14 14.39
N ARG A 70 13.91 -18.15 14.16
CA ARG A 70 14.90 -18.51 15.18
C ARG A 70 14.98 -17.48 16.30
N LEU A 71 14.98 -16.18 15.99
CA LEU A 71 15.08 -15.11 16.98
C LEU A 71 13.80 -14.99 17.81
N ILE A 72 12.60 -15.15 17.22
CA ILE A 72 11.31 -15.15 17.94
C ILE A 72 11.21 -16.39 18.83
N GLN A 73 11.67 -17.57 18.38
CA GLN A 73 11.73 -18.75 19.24
C GLN A 73 12.76 -18.60 20.37
N PHE A 74 13.89 -17.93 20.11
CA PHE A 74 14.94 -17.67 21.10
C PHE A 74 14.50 -16.61 22.14
N ILE A 75 13.91 -15.50 21.68
CA ILE A 75 13.38 -14.43 22.52
C ILE A 75 12.12 -14.88 23.27
N SER A 76 11.24 -15.68 22.66
CA SER A 76 10.07 -16.28 23.33
C SER A 76 10.46 -17.19 24.50
N ARG A 77 11.56 -17.95 24.35
CA ARG A 77 12.13 -18.75 25.44
C ARG A 77 12.83 -17.89 26.50
N ALA A 78 13.49 -16.80 26.10
CA ALA A 78 14.23 -15.91 27.00
C ALA A 78 13.36 -14.88 27.73
N ASN A 79 12.18 -14.54 27.21
CA ASN A 79 11.35 -13.42 27.67
C ASN A 79 10.10 -13.90 28.43
N ARG A 80 10.26 -14.86 29.34
CA ARG A 80 9.15 -15.43 30.13
C ARG A 80 8.81 -14.60 31.38
N ASN A 81 9.71 -13.74 31.89
CA ASN A 81 9.57 -13.13 33.23
C ASN A 81 9.90 -11.61 33.34
N ARG A 82 9.26 -10.73 32.56
CA ARG A 82 9.30 -9.26 32.83
C ARG A 82 7.92 -8.59 32.65
N PRO A 83 7.07 -8.52 33.69
CA PRO A 83 5.74 -7.90 33.60
C PRO A 83 5.78 -6.38 33.39
N ALA A 84 6.86 -5.71 33.79
CA ALA A 84 7.03 -4.25 33.66
C ALA A 84 7.21 -3.80 32.19
N TRP A 85 8.00 -4.52 31.38
CA TRP A 85 8.22 -4.21 29.96
C TRP A 85 6.95 -4.42 29.12
N ILE A 86 6.14 -5.42 29.48
CA ILE A 86 4.82 -5.65 28.86
C ILE A 86 3.86 -4.52 29.23
N ARG A 87 3.92 -4.00 30.46
CA ARG A 87 3.08 -2.88 30.93
C ARG A 87 3.49 -1.55 30.28
N ILE A 88 4.79 -1.27 30.18
CA ILE A 88 5.36 -0.08 29.53
C ILE A 88 5.05 -0.06 28.02
N SER A 89 5.25 -1.16 27.30
CA SER A 89 4.91 -1.24 25.88
C SER A 89 3.40 -1.11 25.62
N LYS A 90 2.54 -1.57 26.54
CA LYS A 90 1.09 -1.33 26.49
C LYS A 90 0.71 0.12 26.81
N LEU A 91 1.42 0.78 27.73
CA LEU A 91 1.21 2.19 28.07
C LEU A 91 1.63 3.08 26.89
N LEU A 92 2.82 2.85 26.33
CA LEU A 92 3.34 3.60 25.20
C LEU A 92 2.41 3.50 23.98
N LYS A 93 1.89 2.30 23.69
CA LYS A 93 0.89 2.12 22.62
C LYS A 93 -0.40 2.88 22.91
N ARG A 94 -0.89 2.90 24.16
CA ARG A 94 -2.08 3.67 24.55
C ARG A 94 -1.86 5.17 24.39
N VAL A 95 -0.71 5.69 24.83
CA VAL A 95 -0.32 7.09 24.67
C VAL A 95 -0.27 7.47 23.19
N ALA A 96 0.34 6.63 22.34
CA ALA A 96 0.38 6.87 20.90
C ALA A 96 -1.03 6.93 20.26
N HIS A 97 -1.95 6.02 20.65
CA HIS A 97 -3.34 6.06 20.15
C HIS A 97 -4.07 7.33 20.59
N ILE A 98 -3.87 7.75 21.85
CA ILE A 98 -4.49 8.97 22.40
C ILE A 98 -3.95 10.21 21.69
N LEU A 99 -2.63 10.27 21.44
CA LEU A 99 -2.01 11.38 20.70
C LEU A 99 -2.52 11.47 19.26
N VAL A 100 -2.61 10.35 18.55
CA VAL A 100 -3.15 10.31 17.19
C VAL A 100 -4.61 10.76 17.17
N PHE A 101 -5.43 10.27 18.11
CA PHE A 101 -6.83 10.68 18.22
C PHE A 101 -6.97 12.18 18.52
N LEU A 102 -6.15 12.71 19.44
CA LEU A 102 -6.14 14.13 19.79
C LEU A 102 -5.73 14.99 18.59
N ALA A 103 -4.70 14.58 17.85
CA ALA A 103 -4.24 15.29 16.64
C ALA A 103 -5.33 15.30 15.55
N VAL A 104 -6.02 14.18 15.33
CA VAL A 104 -7.14 14.09 14.39
C VAL A 104 -8.30 14.98 14.85
N ALA A 105 -8.67 14.92 16.13
CA ALA A 105 -9.76 15.73 16.68
C ALA A 105 -9.46 17.24 16.59
N LEU A 106 -8.22 17.65 16.87
CA LEU A 106 -7.77 19.03 16.74
C LEU A 106 -7.77 19.48 15.28
N TYR A 107 -7.26 18.66 14.36
CA TYR A 107 -7.28 18.95 12.93
C TYR A 107 -8.71 19.08 12.40
N VAL A 108 -9.61 18.16 12.75
CA VAL A 108 -11.03 18.25 12.41
C VAL A 108 -11.64 19.53 12.99
N GLY A 109 -11.39 19.84 14.27
CA GLY A 109 -11.89 21.07 14.90
C GLY A 109 -11.44 22.35 14.19
N LEU A 110 -10.19 22.42 13.72
CA LEU A 110 -9.68 23.55 12.94
C LEU A 110 -10.32 23.65 11.54
N THR A 111 -10.59 22.51 10.90
CA THR A 111 -11.19 22.48 9.55
C THR A 111 -12.71 22.70 9.54
N VAL A 112 -13.40 22.39 10.63
CA VAL A 112 -14.86 22.56 10.78
C VAL A 112 -15.25 24.04 10.91
N ALA A 113 -14.30 24.98 11.04
CA ALA A 113 -14.60 26.41 10.97
C ALA A 113 -15.24 26.85 9.62
N GLN A 114 -15.11 26.05 8.55
CA GLN A 114 -15.74 26.32 7.26
C GLN A 114 -17.10 25.60 7.11
N PRO A 115 -18.18 26.29 6.74
CA PRO A 115 -19.53 25.72 6.66
C PRO A 115 -19.66 24.57 5.65
N ARG A 116 -18.81 24.52 4.61
CA ARG A 116 -18.79 23.43 3.63
C ARG A 116 -18.32 22.10 4.23
N ASN A 117 -17.42 22.15 5.20
CA ASN A 117 -16.87 20.95 5.85
C ASN A 117 -17.85 20.34 6.86
N LEU A 118 -18.79 21.14 7.40
CA LEU A 118 -19.88 20.63 8.24
C LEU A 118 -20.81 19.70 7.46
N VAL A 119 -21.11 20.03 6.20
CA VAL A 119 -21.97 19.20 5.36
C VAL A 119 -21.36 17.81 5.15
N SER A 120 -20.05 17.76 4.89
CA SER A 120 -19.32 16.49 4.78
C SER A 120 -19.33 15.69 6.09
N LEU A 121 -19.16 16.37 7.24
CA LEU A 121 -19.20 15.71 8.54
C LEU A 121 -20.59 15.13 8.85
N ILE A 122 -21.65 15.89 8.58
CA ILE A 122 -23.04 15.43 8.73
C ILE A 122 -23.32 14.23 7.81
N GLY A 123 -22.79 14.25 6.58
CA GLY A 123 -22.90 13.12 5.65
C GLY A 123 -22.32 11.82 6.22
N ILE A 124 -21.16 11.88 6.88
CA ILE A 124 -20.54 10.71 7.52
C ILE A 124 -21.45 10.18 8.65
N PHE A 125 -21.99 11.05 9.51
CA PHE A 125 -22.92 10.64 10.55
C PHE A 125 -24.21 10.03 9.97
N ALA A 126 -24.76 10.61 8.91
CA ALA A 126 -25.94 10.09 8.23
C ALA A 126 -25.69 8.69 7.67
N LEU A 127 -24.54 8.43 7.05
CA LEU A 127 -24.17 7.09 6.54
C LEU A 127 -24.04 6.07 7.68
N ILE A 128 -23.48 6.45 8.83
CA ILE A 128 -23.40 5.58 10.01
C ILE A 128 -24.82 5.25 10.52
N ILE A 129 -25.70 6.24 10.61
CA ILE A 129 -27.09 6.05 11.06
C ILE A 129 -27.83 5.12 10.10
N LEU A 130 -27.76 5.36 8.79
CA LEU A 130 -28.37 4.49 7.78
C LEU A 130 -27.84 3.05 7.88
N GLY A 131 -26.53 2.88 8.07
CA GLY A 131 -25.93 1.56 8.29
C GLY A 131 -26.41 0.88 9.57
N THR A 132 -26.65 1.64 10.65
CA THR A 132 -27.18 1.10 11.90
C THR A 132 -28.66 0.75 11.81
N LEU A 133 -29.46 1.50 11.05
CA LEU A 133 -30.88 1.25 10.82
C LEU A 133 -31.10 0.02 9.92
N GLY A 134 -30.24 -0.18 8.92
CA GLY A 134 -30.25 -1.37 8.07
C GLY A 134 -29.66 -2.63 8.72
N SER A 135 -29.12 -2.53 9.94
CA SER A 135 -28.46 -3.66 10.60
C SER A 135 -29.48 -4.62 11.23
N LYS A 136 -29.30 -5.91 10.98
CA LYS A 136 -30.11 -6.98 11.61
C LYS A 136 -29.92 -7.06 13.13
N TYR A 137 -28.74 -6.67 13.64
CA TYR A 137 -28.40 -6.71 15.07
C TYR A 137 -27.68 -5.42 15.48
N PRO A 138 -28.40 -4.27 15.60
CA PRO A 138 -27.77 -2.96 15.85
C PRO A 138 -27.01 -2.90 17.18
N HIS A 139 -27.43 -3.68 18.18
CA HIS A 139 -26.78 -3.74 19.49
C HIS A 139 -25.46 -4.51 19.52
N GLN A 140 -25.17 -5.34 18.50
CA GLN A 140 -23.94 -6.14 18.44
C GLN A 140 -22.83 -5.49 17.61
N ILE A 141 -23.04 -4.25 17.15
CA ILE A 141 -22.08 -3.53 16.33
C ILE A 141 -20.80 -3.24 17.12
N ARG A 142 -19.67 -3.71 16.60
CA ARG A 142 -18.34 -3.46 17.18
C ARG A 142 -17.85 -2.05 16.82
N TRP A 143 -18.36 -1.05 17.54
CA TRP A 143 -18.06 0.38 17.32
C TRP A 143 -16.58 0.74 17.29
N LYS A 144 -15.73 0.00 18.02
CA LYS A 144 -14.27 0.18 17.95
C LYS A 144 -13.77 0.01 16.52
N THR A 145 -14.10 -1.12 15.88
CA THR A 145 -13.65 -1.42 14.52
C THR A 145 -14.16 -0.38 13.53
N VAL A 146 -15.42 0.02 13.63
CA VAL A 146 -16.02 1.05 12.77
C VAL A 146 -15.27 2.39 12.90
N LEU A 147 -15.04 2.86 14.12
CA LEU A 147 -14.34 4.12 14.39
C LEU A 147 -12.89 4.09 13.91
N TYR A 148 -12.18 2.98 14.13
CA TYR A 148 -10.81 2.80 13.65
C TYR A 148 -10.72 2.81 12.12
N SER A 149 -11.70 2.23 11.41
CA SER A 149 -11.76 2.30 9.93
C SER A 149 -11.86 3.74 9.45
N PHE A 150 -12.78 4.54 10.03
CA PHE A 150 -12.95 5.93 9.63
C PHE A 150 -11.72 6.78 9.93
N ILE A 151 -11.09 6.59 11.10
CA ILE A 151 -9.85 7.30 11.45
C ILE A 151 -8.73 6.93 10.48
N LEU A 152 -8.58 5.64 10.13
CA LEU A 152 -7.56 5.20 9.19
C LEU A 152 -7.78 5.79 7.79
N GLN A 153 -9.03 5.77 7.29
CA GLN A 153 -9.37 6.37 6.00
C GLN A 153 -9.15 7.88 5.99
N PHE A 154 -9.48 8.57 7.10
CA PHE A 154 -9.24 10.00 7.25
C PHE A 154 -7.74 10.33 7.27
N LEU A 155 -6.94 9.60 8.03
CA LEU A 155 -5.49 9.78 8.08
C LEU A 155 -4.84 9.55 6.73
N LEU A 156 -5.27 8.50 6.01
CA LEU A 156 -4.80 8.23 4.64
C LEU A 156 -5.19 9.38 3.70
N ALA A 157 -6.43 9.86 3.75
CA ALA A 157 -6.89 10.96 2.91
C ALA A 157 -6.12 12.26 3.18
N VAL A 158 -5.90 12.61 4.45
CA VAL A 158 -5.07 13.77 4.81
C VAL A 158 -3.63 13.59 4.32
N PHE A 159 -3.06 12.40 4.48
CA PHE A 159 -1.72 12.11 3.99
C PHE A 159 -1.62 12.25 2.46
N VAL A 160 -2.58 11.73 1.71
CA VAL A 160 -2.54 11.76 0.23
C VAL A 160 -2.85 13.15 -0.33
N ILE A 161 -3.81 13.86 0.24
CA ILE A 161 -4.36 15.09 -0.36
C ILE A 161 -3.72 16.35 0.24
N ARG A 162 -3.38 16.35 1.54
CA ARG A 162 -2.97 17.57 2.26
C ARG A 162 -1.45 17.67 2.46
N VAL A 163 -0.77 16.54 2.59
CA VAL A 163 0.69 16.50 2.81
C VAL A 163 1.38 16.52 1.45
N ASP A 164 2.21 17.54 1.20
CA ASP A 164 2.86 17.76 -0.11
C ASP A 164 3.64 16.52 -0.59
N ALA A 165 4.45 15.92 0.31
CA ALA A 165 5.19 14.70 0.01
C ALA A 165 4.28 13.50 -0.30
N GLY A 166 3.10 13.42 0.32
CA GLY A 166 2.12 12.36 0.06
C GLY A 166 1.41 12.57 -1.27
N PHE A 167 1.06 13.82 -1.59
CA PHE A 167 0.48 14.18 -2.88
C PHE A 167 1.43 13.88 -4.03
N GLU A 168 2.69 14.33 -3.95
CA GLU A 168 3.70 14.05 -4.98
C GLU A 168 3.94 12.56 -5.20
N LEU A 169 4.00 11.78 -4.11
CA LEU A 169 4.16 10.33 -4.19
C LEU A 169 3.00 9.67 -4.94
N PHE A 170 1.76 10.01 -4.59
CA PHE A 170 0.58 9.41 -5.22
C PHE A 170 0.35 9.89 -6.64
N GLU A 171 0.74 11.13 -6.96
CA GLU A 171 0.73 11.63 -8.33
C GLU A 171 1.74 10.88 -9.20
N PHE A 172 2.97 10.68 -8.70
CA PHE A 172 3.98 9.87 -9.38
C PHE A 172 3.48 8.43 -9.60
N LEU A 173 2.94 7.78 -8.57
CA LEU A 173 2.36 6.44 -8.70
C LEU A 173 1.22 6.40 -9.72
N GLY A 174 0.35 7.41 -9.72
CA GLY A 174 -0.73 7.56 -10.68
C GLY A 174 -0.22 7.64 -12.12
N GLN A 175 0.81 8.44 -12.38
CA GLN A 175 1.43 8.56 -13.70
C GLN A 175 2.04 7.24 -14.17
N GLU A 176 2.71 6.49 -13.29
CA GLU A 176 3.26 5.18 -13.64
C GLU A 176 2.18 4.14 -13.94
N VAL A 177 1.08 4.13 -13.17
CA VAL A 177 -0.09 3.28 -13.46
C VAL A 177 -0.73 3.67 -14.79
N THR A 178 -0.86 4.96 -15.09
CA THR A 178 -1.39 5.42 -16.38
C THR A 178 -0.50 4.99 -17.53
N LYS A 179 0.84 5.13 -17.42
CA LYS A 179 1.78 4.62 -18.43
C LYS A 179 1.62 3.11 -18.63
N PHE A 180 1.45 2.37 -17.54
CA PHE A 180 1.24 0.93 -17.59
C PHE A 180 -0.06 0.55 -18.30
N ILE A 181 -1.16 1.22 -17.99
CA ILE A 181 -2.47 1.00 -18.63
C ILE A 181 -2.42 1.37 -20.11
N ASN A 182 -1.70 2.43 -20.48
CA ASN A 182 -1.55 2.83 -21.88
C ASN A 182 -0.81 1.80 -22.74
N ASN A 183 -0.02 0.90 -22.15
CA ASN A 183 0.56 -0.23 -22.90
C ASN A 183 -0.52 -1.21 -23.40
N ALA A 184 -1.70 -1.23 -22.79
CA ALA A 184 -2.84 -2.02 -23.27
C ALA A 184 -3.33 -1.53 -24.64
N ASP A 185 -3.12 -0.25 -24.99
CA ASP A 185 -3.53 0.30 -26.29
C ASP A 185 -2.80 -0.40 -27.45
N ALA A 186 -1.55 -0.84 -27.26
CA ALA A 186 -0.84 -1.63 -28.26
C ALA A 186 -1.49 -3.00 -28.49
N GLY A 187 -1.97 -3.64 -27.42
CA GLY A 187 -2.72 -4.89 -27.48
C GLY A 187 -4.10 -4.70 -28.12
N ALA A 188 -4.80 -3.61 -27.79
CA ALA A 188 -6.07 -3.25 -28.40
C ALA A 188 -5.92 -3.01 -29.90
N LYS A 189 -4.90 -2.25 -30.32
CA LYS A 189 -4.59 -1.99 -31.72
C LYS A 189 -4.25 -3.27 -32.49
N PHE A 190 -3.53 -4.21 -31.85
CA PHE A 190 -3.21 -5.50 -32.46
C PHE A 190 -4.45 -6.37 -32.71
N VAL A 191 -5.39 -6.42 -31.76
CA VAL A 191 -6.58 -7.28 -31.86
C VAL A 191 -7.69 -6.65 -32.71
N PHE A 192 -7.91 -5.34 -32.56
CA PHE A 192 -9.07 -4.63 -33.12
C PHE A 192 -8.72 -3.68 -34.28
N GLY A 193 -7.45 -3.55 -34.65
CA GLY A 193 -6.99 -2.62 -35.68
C GLY A 193 -7.10 -1.15 -35.27
N GLU A 194 -6.97 -0.21 -36.22
CA GLU A 194 -7.02 1.24 -35.93
C GLU A 194 -8.43 1.76 -35.56
N THR A 195 -9.46 0.96 -35.83
CA THR A 195 -10.88 1.30 -35.56
C THR A 195 -11.24 1.24 -34.06
N PHE A 196 -10.33 0.80 -33.19
CA PHE A 196 -10.58 0.68 -31.75
C PHE A 196 -10.89 2.04 -31.07
N GLU A 197 -10.39 3.15 -31.63
CA GLU A 197 -10.68 4.50 -31.14
C GLU A 197 -12.11 4.96 -31.43
N GLN A 198 -12.73 4.43 -32.49
CA GLN A 198 -14.10 4.81 -32.90
C GLN A 198 -15.17 4.25 -31.95
N HIS A 199 -14.90 3.12 -31.29
CA HIS A 199 -15.77 2.55 -30.26
C HIS A 199 -15.02 2.44 -28.92
N PHE A 200 -14.58 3.60 -28.44
CA PHE A 200 -13.74 3.78 -27.24
C PHE A 200 -14.20 2.94 -26.04
N TYR A 201 -15.49 2.95 -25.71
CA TYR A 201 -15.99 2.26 -24.52
C TYR A 201 -15.87 0.73 -24.62
N VAL A 202 -16.17 0.14 -25.78
CA VAL A 202 -16.25 -1.31 -25.90
C VAL A 202 -14.87 -1.92 -26.17
N PHE A 203 -14.08 -1.33 -27.06
CA PHE A 203 -12.79 -1.93 -27.44
C PHE A 203 -11.65 -1.52 -26.52
N LYS A 204 -11.56 -0.25 -26.11
CA LYS A 204 -10.45 0.21 -25.26
C LYS A 204 -10.59 -0.26 -23.82
N ILE A 205 -11.75 -0.05 -23.18
CA ILE A 205 -11.95 -0.41 -21.77
C ILE A 205 -11.87 -1.92 -21.58
N THR A 206 -12.50 -2.70 -22.47
CA THR A 206 -12.45 -4.17 -22.39
C THR A 206 -11.03 -4.70 -22.57
N SER A 207 -10.24 -4.11 -23.49
CA SER A 207 -8.83 -4.50 -23.65
C SER A 207 -7.99 -4.18 -22.41
N ILE A 208 -8.23 -3.03 -21.76
CA ILE A 208 -7.60 -2.68 -20.48
C ILE A 208 -7.95 -3.69 -19.39
N ILE A 209 -9.21 -4.10 -19.29
CA ILE A 209 -9.65 -5.11 -18.29
C ILE A 209 -8.98 -6.47 -18.56
N ILE A 210 -8.94 -6.92 -19.81
CA ILE A 210 -8.30 -8.20 -20.18
C ILE A 210 -6.79 -8.15 -19.90
N PHE A 211 -6.13 -7.05 -20.28
CA PHE A 211 -4.71 -6.83 -20.02
C PHE A 211 -4.41 -6.86 -18.53
N LEU A 212 -5.11 -6.05 -17.72
CA LEU A 212 -4.94 -6.02 -16.27
C LEU A 212 -5.24 -7.39 -15.63
N GLY A 213 -6.29 -8.08 -16.08
CA GLY A 213 -6.63 -9.42 -15.62
C GLY A 213 -5.50 -10.43 -15.88
N SER A 214 -4.92 -10.41 -17.08
CA SER A 214 -3.78 -11.29 -17.44
C SER A 214 -2.55 -11.01 -16.58
N VAL A 215 -2.23 -9.73 -16.34
CA VAL A 215 -1.10 -9.30 -15.51
C VAL A 215 -1.31 -9.76 -14.07
N ILE A 216 -2.49 -9.50 -13.51
CA ILE A 216 -2.85 -9.94 -12.16
C ILE A 216 -2.72 -11.46 -12.03
N ASN A 217 -3.18 -12.23 -13.03
CA ASN A 217 -3.04 -13.69 -13.02
C ASN A 217 -1.57 -14.13 -13.03
N VAL A 218 -0.72 -13.49 -13.83
CA VAL A 218 0.73 -13.72 -13.82
C VAL A 218 1.33 -13.39 -12.44
N LEU A 219 0.95 -12.26 -11.84
CA LEU A 219 1.43 -11.88 -10.49
C LEU A 219 0.95 -12.85 -9.40
N TYR A 220 -0.24 -13.43 -9.53
CA TYR A 220 -0.72 -14.51 -8.66
C TYR A 220 0.09 -15.80 -8.84
N TYR A 221 0.43 -16.17 -10.08
CA TYR A 221 1.28 -17.34 -10.34
C TYR A 221 2.67 -17.18 -9.70
N TYR A 222 3.25 -15.98 -9.77
CA TYR A 222 4.56 -15.67 -9.18
C TYR A 222 4.54 -15.47 -7.65
N GLY A 223 3.38 -15.44 -7.00
CA GLY A 223 3.29 -15.25 -5.55
C GLY A 223 3.29 -13.79 -5.08
N VAL A 224 3.38 -12.82 -5.99
CA VAL A 224 3.52 -11.39 -5.66
C VAL A 224 2.22 -10.85 -5.06
N MET A 225 1.06 -11.19 -5.65
CA MET A 225 -0.23 -10.76 -5.11
C MET A 225 -0.48 -11.32 -3.71
N GLN A 226 -0.12 -12.59 -3.47
CA GLN A 226 -0.25 -13.22 -2.15
C GLN A 226 0.61 -12.50 -1.11
N TYR A 227 1.79 -12.04 -1.49
CA TYR A 227 2.64 -11.23 -0.63
C TYR A 227 1.99 -9.87 -0.31
N VAL A 228 1.53 -9.14 -1.33
CA VAL A 228 0.89 -7.82 -1.18
C VAL A 228 -0.37 -7.93 -0.31
N ILE A 229 -1.25 -8.88 -0.61
CA ILE A 229 -2.48 -9.15 0.14
C ILE A 229 -2.14 -9.54 1.58
N GLY A 230 -1.14 -10.40 1.80
CA GLY A 230 -0.71 -10.80 3.14
C GLY A 230 -0.19 -9.63 3.98
N LYS A 231 0.54 -8.69 3.37
CA LYS A 231 1.02 -7.48 4.05
C LYS A 231 -0.10 -6.51 4.36
N LEU A 232 -0.99 -6.27 3.40
CA LEU A 232 -2.16 -5.40 3.61
C LEU A 232 -3.08 -5.99 4.68
N ALA A 233 -3.29 -7.30 4.67
CA ALA A 233 -4.08 -8.01 5.66
C ALA A 233 -3.48 -7.90 7.06
N TRP A 234 -2.17 -8.06 7.18
CA TRP A 234 -1.46 -7.87 8.45
C TRP A 234 -1.57 -6.44 8.99
N LEU A 235 -1.50 -5.44 8.11
CA LEU A 235 -1.64 -4.03 8.47
C LEU A 235 -3.06 -3.74 8.97
N MET A 236 -4.07 -4.15 8.21
CA MET A 236 -5.47 -4.00 8.59
C MET A 236 -5.80 -4.76 9.88
N GLN A 237 -5.30 -5.98 10.05
CA GLN A 237 -5.51 -6.77 11.28
C GLN A 237 -4.97 -6.03 12.52
N LYS A 238 -3.78 -5.42 12.40
CA LYS A 238 -3.18 -4.62 13.48
C LYS A 238 -3.97 -3.36 13.80
N CYS A 239 -4.53 -2.70 12.79
CA CYS A 239 -5.28 -1.45 12.97
C CYS A 239 -6.71 -1.70 13.49
N LEU A 240 -7.37 -2.76 13.02
CA LEU A 240 -8.82 -2.98 13.22
C LEU A 240 -9.16 -4.01 14.29
N ASN A 241 -8.18 -4.77 14.80
CA ASN A 241 -8.38 -5.90 15.74
C ASN A 241 -9.49 -6.87 15.28
N THR A 242 -9.56 -7.09 13.97
CA THR A 242 -10.42 -8.08 13.31
C THR A 242 -9.66 -9.38 13.07
N THR A 243 -10.37 -10.45 12.70
CA THR A 243 -9.70 -11.72 12.43
C THR A 243 -8.93 -11.64 11.10
N ALA A 244 -7.79 -12.34 11.02
CA ALA A 244 -6.98 -12.36 9.79
C ALA A 244 -7.77 -12.91 8.59
N ALA A 245 -8.70 -13.84 8.82
CA ALA A 245 -9.54 -14.45 7.79
C ALA A 245 -10.52 -13.45 7.17
N GLU A 246 -11.23 -12.66 7.99
CA GLU A 246 -12.18 -11.64 7.51
C GLU A 246 -11.47 -10.57 6.66
N VAL A 247 -10.29 -10.13 7.11
CA VAL A 247 -9.51 -9.11 6.42
C VAL A 247 -8.98 -9.64 5.09
N CYS A 248 -8.48 -10.87 5.06
CA CYS A 248 -7.96 -11.48 3.84
C CYS A 248 -9.06 -11.60 2.77
N ILE A 249 -10.26 -12.02 3.16
CA ILE A 249 -11.43 -12.10 2.27
C ILE A 249 -11.78 -10.71 1.74
N HIS A 250 -11.87 -9.71 2.62
CA HIS A 250 -12.23 -8.34 2.23
C HIS A 250 -11.20 -7.70 1.28
N ILE A 251 -9.92 -8.05 1.43
CA ILE A 251 -8.88 -7.61 0.49
C ILE A 251 -9.00 -8.37 -0.83
N LEU A 252 -9.30 -9.67 -0.82
CA LEU A 252 -9.48 -10.45 -2.04
C LEU A 252 -10.59 -9.87 -2.93
N TYR A 253 -11.68 -9.40 -2.32
CA TYR A 253 -12.79 -8.72 -3.02
C TYR A 253 -12.43 -7.39 -3.67
N ILE A 254 -11.31 -6.77 -3.31
CA ILE A 254 -10.83 -5.54 -4.00
C ILE A 254 -10.21 -5.90 -5.36
N TRP A 255 -9.78 -7.16 -5.55
CA TRP A 255 -8.98 -7.60 -6.69
C TRP A 255 -9.67 -8.64 -7.59
N GLY A 256 -10.83 -9.16 -7.19
CA GLY A 256 -11.64 -10.12 -7.95
C GLY A 256 -12.98 -9.53 -8.33
#